data_AF-A0A151WXP2-F1
#
_entry.id   AF-A0A151WXP2-F1
#
_cell.length_a   1.000
_cell.length_b   1.000
_cell.length_c   1.000
_cell.angle_alpha   90.00
_cell.angle_beta   90.00
_cell.angle_gamma   90.00
#
_symmetry.space_group_name_H-M   'P 1'
#
loop_
_entity.id
_entity.type
_entity.pdbx_description
1 polymer ?
#
loop_
_entity_poly.entity_id
_entity_poly.type
_entity_poly.pdbx_seq_one_letter_code
_entity_poly.pdbx_strand_id
1 'polypeptide(L)'
;MNTIILVSSGLTITWSHYSLIRNDVGESKIRLMMTIFLGVYFSCLQLFEYVNASFTMADSVYGSTFFISTGFHGIHVIVGTTFLIVCLVRLISMHFSSYHHFGFEAAS
;
A
#
# COMPACT_ATOMS: atom_id res chain seq x y z
N MET A 1 12.72 2.64 9.04
CA MET A 1 12.15 1.30 8.76
C MET A 1 10.95 1.40 7.82
N ASN A 2 9.96 2.23 8.15
CA ASN A 2 8.77 2.49 7.33
C ASN A 2 9.07 2.87 5.86
N THR A 3 10.14 3.65 5.62
CA THR A 3 10.57 4.05 4.27
C THR A 3 11.03 2.88 3.39
N ILE A 4 11.78 1.93 3.95
CA ILE A 4 12.25 0.74 3.22
C ILE A 4 11.05 -0.13 2.82
N ILE A 5 10.04 -0.22 3.69
CA ILE A 5 8.81 -0.97 3.44
C ILE A 5 8.01 -0.32 2.29
N LEU A 6 7.86 1.00 2.28
CA LEU A 6 7.19 1.69 1.17
C LEU A 6 7.93 1.56 -0.17
N VAL A 7 9.25 1.69 -0.16
CA VAL A 7 10.05 1.55 -1.40
C VAL A 7 9.97 0.11 -1.93
N SER A 8 10.08 -0.88 -1.04
CA SER A 8 9.92 -2.28 -1.42
C SER A 8 8.51 -2.62 -1.90
N SER A 9 7.46 -2.03 -1.31
CA SER A 9 6.10 -2.20 -1.83
C SER A 9 5.96 -1.63 -3.25
N GLY A 10 6.59 -0.49 -3.53
CA GLY A 10 6.66 0.08 -4.88
C GLY A 10 7.34 -0.83 -5.91
N LEU A 11 8.41 -1.52 -5.51
CA LEU A 11 9.08 -2.52 -6.38
C LEU A 11 8.20 -3.75 -6.61
N THR A 12 7.48 -4.22 -5.59
CA THR A 12 6.61 -5.40 -5.73
C THR A 12 5.40 -5.14 -6.63
N ILE A 13 4.80 -3.94 -6.57
CA ILE A 13 3.64 -3.60 -7.41
C ILE A 13 4.01 -3.39 -8.87
N THR A 14 5.14 -2.73 -9.13
CA THR A 14 5.66 -2.58 -10.50
C THR A 14 6.00 -3.93 -11.12
N TRP A 15 6.52 -4.87 -10.32
CA TRP A 15 6.69 -6.26 -10.76
C TRP A 15 5.35 -6.94 -11.02
N SER A 16 4.36 -6.79 -10.14
CA SER A 16 3.02 -7.33 -10.36
C SER A 16 2.38 -6.83 -11.67
N HIS A 17 2.54 -5.54 -11.97
CA HIS A 17 2.11 -4.92 -13.22
C HIS A 17 2.80 -5.54 -14.44
N TYR A 18 4.12 -5.68 -14.36
CA TYR A 18 4.91 -6.26 -15.45
C TYR A 18 4.55 -7.74 -15.71
N SER A 19 4.31 -8.52 -14.67
CA SER A 19 3.83 -9.91 -14.78
C SER A 19 2.44 -9.97 -15.41
N LEU A 20 1.55 -9.02 -15.10
CA LEU A 20 0.22 -8.93 -15.71
C LEU A 20 0.30 -8.69 -17.22
N ILE A 21 1.15 -7.76 -17.66
CA ILE A 21 1.36 -7.46 -19.09
C ILE A 21 1.94 -8.67 -19.82
N ARG A 22 2.79 -9.46 -19.16
CA ARG A 22 3.34 -10.72 -19.69
C ARG A 22 2.35 -11.89 -19.66
N ASN A 23 1.09 -11.66 -19.26
CA ASN A 23 0.06 -12.69 -19.06
C ASN A 23 0.43 -13.76 -17.99
N ASP A 24 1.38 -13.47 -17.11
CA ASP A 24 1.68 -14.32 -15.95
C ASP A 24 0.85 -13.87 -14.74
N VAL A 25 -0.41 -14.30 -14.77
CA VAL A 25 -1.40 -13.97 -13.73
C VAL A 25 -1.04 -14.62 -12.39
N GLY A 26 -0.32 -15.75 -12.39
CA GLY A 26 0.12 -16.44 -11.18
C GLY A 26 1.13 -15.61 -10.39
N GLU A 27 2.19 -15.17 -11.05
CA GLU A 27 3.18 -14.28 -10.43
C GLU A 27 2.56 -12.93 -10.08
N SER A 28 1.72 -12.35 -10.94
CA SER A 28 1.06 -11.07 -10.66
C SER A 28 0.25 -11.12 -9.35
N LYS A 29 -0.50 -12.20 -9.11
CA LYS A 29 -1.25 -12.42 -7.86
C LYS A 29 -0.34 -12.49 -6.64
N ILE A 30 0.75 -13.27 -6.72
CA ILE A 30 1.70 -13.43 -5.61
C ILE A 30 2.35 -12.09 -5.26
N ARG A 31 2.82 -11.34 -6.26
CA ARG A 31 3.48 -10.04 -6.05
C ARG A 31 2.51 -9.00 -5.49
N LEU A 32 1.27 -8.96 -5.99
CA LEU A 32 0.24 -8.06 -5.46
C LEU A 32 -0.11 -8.39 -3.99
N MET A 33 -0.20 -9.67 -3.65
CA MET A 33 -0.37 -10.12 -2.26
C MET A 33 0.78 -9.65 -1.36
N MET A 34 2.02 -9.73 -1.84
CA MET A 34 3.17 -9.19 -1.10
C MET A 34 3.02 -7.67 -0.90
N THR A 35 2.66 -6.90 -1.92
CA THR A 35 2.45 -5.45 -1.79
C THR A 35 1.41 -5.12 -0.71
N ILE A 36 0.27 -5.81 -0.73
CA ILE A 36 -0.80 -5.62 0.27
C ILE A 36 -0.28 -5.94 1.68
N PHE A 37 0.45 -7.05 1.83
CA PHE A 37 1.04 -7.43 3.11
C PHE A 37 2.01 -6.36 3.64
N LEU A 38 2.88 -5.82 2.77
CA LEU A 38 3.80 -4.73 3.14
C LEU A 38 3.04 -3.45 3.55
N GLY A 39 1.95 -3.10 2.88
CA GLY A 39 1.12 -1.95 3.23
C GLY A 39 0.39 -2.08 4.57
N VAL A 40 -0.13 -3.27 4.87
CA VAL A 40 -0.71 -3.58 6.19
C VAL A 40 0.37 -3.53 7.27
N TYR A 41 1.54 -4.10 7.00
CA TYR A 41 2.66 -4.10 7.94
C TYR A 41 3.15 -2.67 8.24
N PHE A 42 3.25 -1.80 7.24
CA PHE A 42 3.53 -0.38 7.41
C PHE A 42 2.50 0.29 8.35
N SER A 43 1.21 0.03 8.15
CA SER A 43 0.14 0.63 8.95
C SER A 43 0.22 0.19 10.42
N CYS A 44 0.55 -1.08 10.68
CA CYS A 44 0.78 -1.59 12.04
C CYS A 44 1.99 -0.92 12.72
N LEU A 45 3.09 -0.72 11.98
CA LEU A 45 4.27 -0.02 12.51
C LEU A 45 3.97 1.45 12.80
N GLN A 46 3.20 2.12 11.95
CA GLN A 46 2.79 3.51 12.18
C GLN A 46 1.92 3.63 13.44
N LEU A 47 1.02 2.67 13.67
CA LEU A 47 0.23 2.63 14.91
C LEU A 47 1.11 2.39 16.14
N PHE A 48 2.08 1.48 16.04
CA PHE A 48 3.04 1.22 17.12
C PHE A 48 3.87 2.47 17.45
N GLU A 49 4.27 3.24 16.44
CA GLU A 49 4.95 4.53 16.63
C GLU A 49 4.07 5.53 17.38
N TYR A 50 2.78 5.61 17.05
CA TYR A 50 1.84 6.52 17.73
C TYR A 50 1.58 6.14 19.19
N VAL A 51 1.51 4.84 19.51
CA VAL A 51 1.25 4.38 20.89
C VAL A 51 2.47 4.60 21.79
N ASN A 52 3.69 4.47 21.25
CA ASN A 52 4.93 4.62 22.03
C ASN A 52 5.53 6.04 21.98
N ALA A 53 4.89 6.98 21.29
CA ALA A 53 5.35 8.36 21.25
C ALA A 53 5.31 8.98 22.66
N SER A 54 6.37 9.68 23.05
CA SER A 54 6.46 10.40 24.33
C SER A 54 5.69 11.71 24.35
N PHE A 55 5.01 12.05 23.24
CA PHE A 55 4.26 13.28 23.06
C PHE A 55 2.91 13.01 22.41
N THR A 56 1.96 13.89 22.67
CA THR A 56 0.60 13.83 22.12
C THR A 56 0.33 14.94 21.12
N MET A 57 -0.80 14.84 20.42
CA MET A 57 -1.28 15.90 19.51
C MET A 57 -1.51 17.25 20.22
N ALA A 58 -1.74 17.23 21.54
CA ALA A 58 -2.06 18.42 22.34
C ALA A 58 -0.83 19.10 22.96
N ASP A 59 0.37 18.51 22.88
CA ASP A 59 1.51 18.99 23.66
C ASP A 59 2.12 20.29 23.11
N SER A 60 2.31 20.39 21.78
CA SER A 60 2.98 21.53 21.15
C SER A 60 2.70 21.61 19.65
N VAL A 61 3.15 22.70 19.01
CA VAL A 61 3.12 22.85 17.54
C VAL A 61 3.82 21.69 16.83
N TYR A 62 4.87 21.13 17.43
CA TYR A 62 5.53 19.94 16.89
C TYR A 62 4.60 18.72 16.92
N GLY A 63 3.97 18.44 18.07
CA GLY A 63 3.04 17.31 18.20
C GLY A 63 1.86 17.43 17.23
N SER A 64 1.23 18.59 17.15
CA SER A 64 0.09 18.80 16.25
C SER A 64 0.46 18.66 14.77
N THR A 65 1.58 19.27 14.34
CA THR A 65 2.04 19.15 12.94
C THR A 65 2.49 17.74 12.58
N PHE A 66 3.14 17.03 13.52
CA PHE A 66 3.54 15.63 13.34
C PHE A 66 2.33 14.72 13.13
N PHE A 67 1.35 14.74 14.04
CA PHE A 67 0.18 13.84 13.94
C PHE A 67 -0.73 14.17 12.75
N ILE A 68 -0.88 15.45 12.38
CA ILE A 68 -1.67 15.81 11.19
C ILE A 68 -0.99 15.31 9.91
N SER A 69 0.30 15.60 9.72
CA SER A 69 1.02 15.24 8.49
C SER A 69 1.14 13.73 8.32
N THR A 70 1.57 13.02 9.37
CA THR A 70 1.73 11.56 9.34
C THR A 70 0.37 10.86 9.34
N GLY A 71 -0.65 11.41 10.01
CA GLY A 71 -2.00 10.84 10.04
C GLY A 71 -2.68 10.94 8.68
N PHE A 72 -2.57 12.07 8.00
CA PHE A 72 -3.09 12.22 6.64
C PHE A 72 -2.42 11.26 5.65
N HIS A 73 -1.09 11.13 5.72
CA HIS A 73 -0.36 10.13 4.94
C HIS A 73 -0.82 8.70 5.28
N GLY A 74 -1.01 8.37 6.57
CA GLY A 74 -1.51 7.08 7.01
C GLY A 74 -2.88 6.74 6.42
N ILE A 75 -3.81 7.71 6.40
CA ILE A 75 -5.12 7.54 5.75
C ILE A 75 -4.95 7.25 4.25
N HIS A 76 -4.08 7.99 3.56
CA HIS A 76 -3.81 7.76 2.14
C HIS A 76 -3.28 6.35 1.88
N VAL A 77 -2.39 5.83 2.74
CA VAL A 77 -1.89 4.45 2.64
C VAL A 77 -2.99 3.42 2.88
N ILE A 78 -3.88 3.64 3.85
CA ILE A 78 -5.04 2.75 4.09
C ILE A 78 -5.96 2.72 2.87
N VAL A 79 -6.29 3.88 2.29
CA VAL A 79 -7.10 3.93 1.07
C VAL A 79 -6.39 3.21 -0.08
N GLY A 80 -5.10 3.48 -0.30
CA GLY A 80 -4.31 2.79 -1.34
C GLY A 80 -4.33 1.26 -1.17
N THR A 81 -4.11 0.75 0.05
CA THR A 81 -4.16 -0.70 0.31
C THR A 81 -5.55 -1.30 0.04
N THR A 82 -6.64 -0.59 0.34
CA THR A 82 -7.99 -1.06 -0.02
C THR A 82 -8.21 -1.12 -1.54
N PHE A 83 -7.69 -0.15 -2.30
CA PHE A 83 -7.72 -0.18 -3.77
C PHE A 83 -6.97 -1.40 -4.32
N LEU A 84 -5.81 -1.73 -3.75
CA LEU A 84 -5.03 -2.91 -4.13
C LEU A 84 -5.76 -4.22 -3.80
N ILE A 85 -6.45 -4.29 -2.66
CA ILE A 85 -7.29 -5.45 -2.30
C ILE A 85 -8.41 -5.64 -3.33
N VAL A 86 -9.08 -4.56 -3.75
CA VAL A 86 -10.11 -4.64 -4.80
C VAL A 86 -9.49 -5.12 -6.13
N CYS A 87 -8.30 -4.65 -6.48
CA CYS A 87 -7.59 -5.11 -7.67
C CYS A 87 -7.22 -6.59 -7.57
N LEU A 88 -6.81 -7.08 -6.39
CA LEU A 88 -6.54 -8.50 -6.17
C LEU A 88 -7.79 -9.34 -6.39
N VAL A 89 -8.94 -8.96 -5.81
CA VAL A 89 -10.21 -9.68 -6.00
C VAL A 89 -10.56 -9.77 -7.48
N ARG A 90 -10.43 -8.65 -8.21
CA ARG A 90 -10.66 -8.61 -9.67
C ARG A 90 -9.66 -9.44 -10.47
N LEU A 91 -8.42 -9.52 -10.01
CA LEU A 91 -7.38 -10.36 -10.62
C LEU A 91 -7.66 -11.86 -10.40
N ILE A 92 -8.20 -12.22 -9.24
CA ILE A 92 -8.63 -13.59 -8.93
C ILE A 92 -9.84 -13.99 -9.77
N SER A 93 -10.80 -13.09 -9.97
CA SER A 93 -11.96 -13.31 -10.84
C SER A 93 -11.66 -13.20 -12.35
N MET A 94 -10.38 -13.03 -12.73
CA MET A 94 -9.91 -12.95 -14.12
C MET A 94 -10.56 -11.81 -14.93
N HIS A 95 -10.87 -10.68 -14.27
CA HIS A 95 -11.45 -9.50 -14.93
C HIS A 95 -10.41 -8.62 -15.66
N PHE A 96 -9.12 -8.92 -15.51
CA PHE A 96 -8.03 -8.17 -16.14
C PHE A 96 -7.45 -8.97 -17.31
N SER A 97 -7.14 -8.27 -18.39
CA SER A 97 -6.39 -8.79 -19.53
C SER A 97 -5.12 -7.95 -19.74
N SER A 98 -4.16 -8.48 -20.50
CA SER A 98 -2.92 -7.77 -20.85
C SER A 98 -3.14 -6.43 -21.58
N TYR A 99 -4.33 -6.19 -22.12
CA TYR A 99 -4.68 -4.96 -22.85
C TYR A 99 -5.69 -4.08 -22.13
N HIS A 100 -6.43 -4.61 -21.16
CA HIS A 100 -7.49 -3.89 -20.46
C HIS A 100 -7.37 -4.07 -18.95
N HIS A 101 -6.55 -3.23 -18.32
CA HIS A 101 -6.26 -3.26 -16.90
C HIS A 101 -6.09 -1.87 -16.27
N PHE A 102 -6.78 -0.85 -16.79
CA PHE A 102 -6.72 0.53 -16.26
C PHE A 102 -7.01 0.62 -14.75
N GLY A 103 -7.93 -0.21 -14.23
CA GLY A 103 -8.22 -0.25 -12.80
C GLY A 103 -7.04 -0.70 -11.93
N PHE A 104 -6.15 -1.54 -12.49
CA PHE A 104 -4.90 -1.95 -11.85
C PHE A 104 -3.84 -0.84 -11.97
N GLU A 105 -3.74 -0.21 -13.15
CA GLU A 105 -2.81 0.90 -13.41
C GLU A 105 -3.11 2.13 -12.54
N ALA A 106 -4.38 2.43 -12.29
CA ALA A 106 -4.80 3.51 -11.40
C ALA A 106 -4.52 3.23 -9.91
N ALA A 107 -4.28 1.97 -9.54
CA ALA A 107 -3.98 1.56 -8.17
C ALA A 107 -2.47 1.38 -7.93
N SER A 108 -1.66 1.27 -9.00
CA SER A 108 -0.22 1.00 -8.96
C SER A 108 0.66 2.22 -8.90
#